data_AF-A0A7D9HWJ2-F1
#
_entry.id   AF-A0A7D9HWJ2-F1
#
_cell.length_a   1.000
_cell.length_b   1.000
_cell.length_c   1.000
_cell.angle_alpha   90.00
_cell.angle_beta   90.00
_cell.angle_gamma   90.00
#
_symmetry.space_group_name_H-M   'P 1'
#
loop_
_entity.id
_entity.type
_entity.pdbx_description
1 polymer ?
#
loop_
_entity_poly.entity_id
_entity_poly.type
_entity_poly.pdbx_seq_one_letter_code
_entity_poly.pdbx_strand_id
1 'polypeptide(L)'
;MDKEIKNKAKNARRGAKGSLTRAINVTNELIEASRSKSEVKQVVEELRRAHEGLAMKREEFSMLLDDEEFEEAEKWMHVCASEYVAFTMRYHDYIKKIEEDKSKQNVSDSVVGESSAENNEESNDSQGSNNLIEQSTVSNENNHPSTMQNPDTTQSEFSQALYC
;
A
#
# COMPACT_ATOMS: atom_id res chain seq x y z
N MET A 1 9.89 18.87 34.15
CA MET A 1 9.65 19.05 32.70
C MET A 1 10.16 17.84 31.93
N ASP A 2 11.36 17.37 32.26
CA ASP A 2 12.06 16.26 31.57
C ASP A 2 11.28 14.93 31.54
N LYS A 3 10.60 14.58 32.64
CA LYS A 3 9.76 13.36 32.70
C LYS A 3 8.58 13.38 31.71
N GLU A 4 7.99 14.55 31.47
CA GLU A 4 6.87 14.69 30.54
C GLU A 4 7.34 14.56 29.09
N ILE A 5 8.46 15.20 28.74
CA ILE A 5 9.09 15.12 27.42
C ILE A 5 9.47 13.65 27.12
N LYS A 6 10.11 12.98 28.08
CA LYS A 6 10.47 11.57 27.98
C LYS A 6 9.26 10.65 27.80
N ASN A 7 8.19 10.87 28.55
CA ASN A 7 6.95 10.09 28.39
C ASN A 7 6.30 10.30 27.02
N LYS A 8 6.30 11.54 26.51
CA LYS A 8 5.78 11.86 25.18
C LYS A 8 6.59 11.16 24.09
N ALA A 9 7.92 11.21 24.16
CA ALA A 9 8.81 10.50 23.24
C ALA A 9 8.61 8.97 23.30
N LYS A 10 8.50 8.39 24.51
CA LYS A 10 8.20 6.96 24.71
C LYS A 10 6.89 6.56 24.04
N ASN A 11 5.84 7.36 24.21
CA ASN A 11 4.54 7.12 23.60
C ASN A 11 4.58 7.25 22.07
N ALA A 12 5.30 8.22 21.54
CA ALA A 12 5.51 8.37 20.09
C ALA A 12 6.23 7.15 19.50
N ARG A 13 7.31 6.69 20.14
CA ARG A 13 8.04 5.47 19.76
C ARG A 13 7.14 4.22 19.78
N ARG A 14 6.34 4.06 20.84
CA ARG A 14 5.37 2.97 20.95
C ARG A 14 4.31 3.03 19.85
N GLY A 15 3.82 4.23 19.52
CA GLY A 15 2.90 4.46 18.42
C GLY A 15 3.50 4.06 17.08
N ALA A 16 4.75 4.47 16.82
CA ALA A 16 5.49 4.09 15.61
C ALA A 16 5.68 2.57 15.49
N LYS A 17 6.01 1.87 16.59
CA LYS A 17 6.04 0.39 16.59
C LYS A 17 4.68 -0.18 16.20
N GLY A 18 3.59 0.34 16.78
CA GLY A 18 2.25 -0.11 16.44
C GLY A 18 1.92 0.06 14.95
N SER A 19 2.37 1.15 14.33
CA SER A 19 2.23 1.36 12.89
C SER A 19 3.05 0.35 12.08
N LEU A 20 4.31 0.10 12.46
CA LEU A 20 5.13 -0.93 11.82
C LEU A 20 4.49 -2.32 11.92
N THR A 21 4.03 -2.72 13.10
CA THR A 21 3.36 -4.01 13.31
C THR A 21 2.11 -4.14 12.44
N ARG A 22 1.28 -3.10 12.33
CA ARG A 22 0.10 -3.13 11.44
C ARG A 22 0.50 -3.27 9.98
N ALA A 23 1.52 -2.56 9.52
CA ALA A 23 2.00 -2.64 8.14
C ALA A 23 2.58 -4.05 7.81
N ILE A 24 3.31 -4.65 8.75
CA ILE A 24 3.78 -6.04 8.64
C ILE A 24 2.60 -7.00 8.48
N ASN A 25 1.57 -6.88 9.33
CA ASN A 25 0.41 -7.76 9.29
C ASN A 25 -0.34 -7.66 7.96
N VAL A 26 -0.64 -6.44 7.51
CA VAL A 26 -1.29 -6.20 6.21
C VAL A 26 -0.48 -6.82 5.07
N THR A 27 0.84 -6.67 5.09
CA THR A 27 1.68 -7.22 4.02
C THR A 27 1.74 -8.74 4.06
N ASN A 28 1.78 -9.34 5.26
CA ASN A 28 1.72 -10.79 5.42
C ASN A 28 0.40 -11.36 4.88
N GLU A 29 -0.74 -10.69 5.15
CA GLU A 29 -2.04 -11.10 4.59
C GLU A 29 -2.03 -11.11 3.06
N LEU A 30 -1.43 -10.09 2.41
CA LEU A 30 -1.31 -10.07 0.95
C LEU A 30 -0.37 -11.15 0.40
N ILE A 31 0.73 -11.44 1.10
CA ILE A 31 1.64 -12.53 0.75
C ILE A 31 0.93 -13.90 0.87
N GLU A 32 0.16 -14.11 1.94
CA GLU A 32 -0.58 -15.35 2.18
C GLU A 32 -1.70 -15.56 1.16
N ALA A 33 -2.38 -14.48 0.78
CA ALA A 33 -3.36 -14.49 -0.31
C ALA A 33 -2.72 -14.57 -1.72
N SER A 34 -1.40 -14.76 -1.82
CA SER A 34 -0.65 -14.88 -3.08
C SER A 34 -0.96 -13.73 -4.07
N ARG A 35 -1.08 -12.51 -3.55
CA ARG A 35 -1.42 -11.31 -4.34
C ARG A 35 -0.32 -10.92 -5.33
N SER A 36 -0.66 -10.13 -6.34
CA SER A 36 0.31 -9.78 -7.38
C SER A 36 1.55 -9.07 -6.80
N LYS A 37 2.70 -9.23 -7.45
CA LYS A 37 3.94 -8.52 -7.10
C LYS A 37 3.74 -7.01 -6.97
N SER A 38 2.87 -6.42 -7.79
CA SER A 38 2.59 -4.98 -7.76
C SER A 38 1.85 -4.56 -6.49
N GLU A 39 0.81 -5.29 -6.10
CA GLU A 39 0.04 -5.02 -4.88
C GLU A 39 0.89 -5.16 -3.62
N VAL A 40 1.68 -6.25 -3.55
CA VAL A 40 2.56 -6.47 -2.40
C VAL A 40 3.64 -5.39 -2.32
N LYS A 41 4.22 -4.98 -3.46
CA LYS A 41 5.20 -3.87 -3.48
C LYS A 41 4.64 -2.56 -2.94
N GLN A 42 3.40 -2.22 -3.29
CA GLN A 42 2.78 -0.97 -2.85
C GLN A 42 2.70 -0.88 -1.31
N VAL A 43 2.31 -1.95 -0.64
CA VAL A 43 2.22 -1.96 0.83
C VAL A 43 3.59 -2.08 1.51
N VAL A 44 4.58 -2.68 0.84
CA VAL A 44 5.96 -2.75 1.35
C VAL A 44 6.58 -1.37 1.46
N GLU A 45 6.26 -0.43 0.56
CA GLU A 45 6.75 0.95 0.70
C GLU A 45 6.19 1.64 1.96
N GLU A 46 4.91 1.39 2.28
CA GLU A 46 4.32 1.90 3.53
C GLU A 46 4.98 1.28 4.77
N LEU A 47 5.30 -0.01 4.71
CA LEU A 47 6.03 -0.71 5.77
C LEU A 47 7.45 -0.15 5.96
N ARG A 48 8.17 0.13 4.88
CA ARG A 48 9.49 0.79 4.95
C ARG A 48 9.40 2.16 5.61
N ARG A 49 8.42 2.97 5.21
CA ARG A 49 8.17 4.27 5.84
C ARG A 49 7.85 4.15 7.33
N ALA A 50 7.07 3.14 7.73
CA ALA A 50 6.79 2.88 9.14
C ALA A 50 8.04 2.46 9.93
N HIS A 51 8.94 1.67 9.33
CA HIS A 51 10.21 1.29 9.93
C HIS A 51 11.14 2.49 10.12
N GLU A 52 11.30 3.33 9.09
CA GLU A 52 12.06 4.58 9.18
C GLU A 52 11.47 5.51 10.25
N GLY A 53 10.14 5.60 10.31
CA GLY A 53 9.43 6.33 11.37
C GLY A 53 9.77 5.82 12.77
N LEU A 54 9.80 4.50 12.97
CA LEU A 54 10.20 3.90 14.24
C LEU A 54 11.67 4.21 14.57
N ALA A 55 12.57 4.14 13.60
CA ALA A 55 13.99 4.46 13.80
C ALA A 55 14.19 5.91 14.24
N MET A 56 13.53 6.88 13.59
CA MET A 56 13.59 8.28 14.00
C MET A 56 13.06 8.49 15.43
N LYS A 57 11.92 7.87 15.77
CA LYS A 57 11.35 7.97 17.13
C LYS A 57 12.18 7.24 18.19
N ARG A 58 13.00 6.25 17.80
CA ARG A 58 13.99 5.66 18.70
C ARG A 58 15.08 6.66 19.04
N GLU A 59 15.67 7.31 18.03
CA GLU A 59 16.74 8.31 18.24
C GLU A 59 16.26 9.48 19.11
N GLU A 60 15.06 10.00 18.84
CA GLU A 60 14.47 11.06 19.68
C GLU A 60 14.30 10.61 21.14
N PHE A 61 13.96 9.34 21.36
CA PHE A 61 13.76 8.81 22.71
C PHE A 61 15.07 8.48 23.41
N SER A 62 16.08 7.95 22.70
CA SER A 62 17.37 7.55 23.28
C SER A 62 18.14 8.72 23.87
N MET A 63 18.05 9.91 23.26
CA MET A 63 18.66 11.15 23.78
C MET A 63 18.15 11.57 25.16
N LEU A 64 17.05 10.97 25.64
CA LEU A 64 16.40 11.31 26.91
C LEU A 64 16.63 10.24 27.99
N LEU A 65 17.45 9.23 27.72
CA LEU A 65 17.72 8.10 28.61
C LEU A 65 19.08 8.25 29.29
N ASP A 66 19.18 7.70 30.49
CA ASP A 66 20.49 7.35 31.04
C ASP A 66 21.00 6.03 30.43
N ASP A 67 22.23 5.66 30.77
CA ASP A 67 22.90 4.49 30.18
C ASP A 67 22.14 3.17 30.47
N GLU A 68 21.60 3.01 31.67
CA GLU A 68 20.88 1.81 32.09
C GLU A 68 19.55 1.66 31.35
N GLU A 69 18.79 2.75 31.25
CA GLU A 69 17.54 2.78 30.52
C GLU A 69 17.73 2.65 29.01
N PHE A 70 18.84 3.19 28.49
CA PHE A 70 19.22 3.07 27.08
C PHE A 70 19.47 1.61 26.70
N GLU A 71 20.19 0.84 27.51
CA GLU A 71 20.40 -0.59 27.26
C GLU A 71 19.08 -1.37 27.16
N GLU A 72 18.13 -1.10 28.05
CA GLU A 72 16.81 -1.75 28.01
C GLU A 72 16.00 -1.31 26.78
N ALA A 73 16.10 -0.03 26.40
CA ALA A 73 15.47 0.50 25.21
C ALA A 73 16.05 -0.13 23.93
N GLU A 74 17.34 -0.42 23.88
CA GLU A 74 18.02 -1.08 22.75
C GLU A 74 17.64 -2.55 22.62
N LYS A 75 17.49 -3.30 23.73
CA LYS A 75 16.96 -4.68 23.68
C LYS A 75 15.58 -4.72 23.02
N TRP A 76 14.70 -3.79 23.39
CA TRP A 76 13.38 -3.67 22.77
C TRP A 76 13.47 -3.32 21.28
N MET A 77 14.40 -2.44 20.89
CA MET A 77 14.62 -2.12 19.49
C MET A 77 15.16 -3.31 18.70
N HIS A 78 16.06 -4.11 19.28
CA HIS A 78 16.60 -5.30 18.65
C HIS A 78 15.50 -6.30 18.27
N VAL A 79 14.48 -6.48 19.13
CA VAL A 79 13.30 -7.29 18.81
C VAL A 79 12.56 -6.72 17.60
N CYS A 80 12.30 -5.40 17.59
CA CYS A 80 11.59 -4.76 16.47
C CYS A 80 12.38 -4.85 15.15
N ALA A 81 13.70 -4.70 15.20
CA ALA A 81 14.57 -4.84 14.05
C ALA A 81 14.59 -6.29 13.54
N SER A 82 14.61 -7.27 14.44
CA SER A 82 14.55 -8.69 14.10
C SER A 82 13.22 -9.06 13.41
N GLU A 83 12.09 -8.53 13.90
CA GLU A 83 10.78 -8.68 13.25
C GLU A 83 10.80 -8.12 11.82
N TYR A 84 11.37 -6.92 11.63
CA TYR A 84 11.49 -6.32 10.31
C TYR A 84 12.40 -7.13 9.38
N VAL A 85 13.57 -7.58 9.84
CA VAL A 85 14.49 -8.40 9.03
C VAL A 85 13.83 -9.71 8.61
N ALA A 86 13.18 -10.42 9.54
CA ALA A 86 12.47 -11.66 9.24
C ALA A 86 11.38 -11.43 8.18
N PHE A 87 10.64 -10.32 8.29
CA PHE A 87 9.68 -9.92 7.26
C PHE A 87 10.36 -9.66 5.91
N THR A 88 11.47 -8.92 5.85
CA THR A 88 12.15 -8.64 4.57
C THR A 88 12.64 -9.90 3.87
N MET A 89 13.13 -10.89 4.62
CA MET A 89 13.49 -12.21 4.09
C MET A 89 12.28 -12.88 3.44
N ARG A 90 11.16 -12.98 4.18
CA ARG A 90 9.91 -13.57 3.67
C ARG A 90 9.39 -12.85 2.40
N TYR A 91 9.46 -11.53 2.38
CA TYR A 91 9.07 -10.74 1.20
C TYR A 91 9.96 -11.06 0.00
N HIS A 92 11.29 -11.15 0.17
CA HIS A 92 12.18 -11.48 -0.94
C HIS A 92 11.96 -12.90 -1.47
N ASP A 93 11.76 -13.88 -0.58
CA ASP A 93 11.44 -15.26 -0.96
C ASP A 93 10.14 -15.32 -1.76
N TYR A 94 9.14 -14.54 -1.35
CA TYR A 94 7.87 -14.41 -2.06
C TYR A 94 8.03 -13.85 -3.48
N ILE A 95 8.78 -12.76 -3.64
CA ILE A 95 9.05 -12.16 -4.96
C ILE A 95 9.78 -13.14 -5.87
N LYS A 96 10.79 -13.84 -5.33
CA LYS A 96 11.55 -14.84 -6.07
C LYS A 96 10.64 -15.97 -6.57
N LYS A 97 9.74 -16.47 -5.72
CA LYS A 97 8.76 -17.50 -6.09
C LYS A 97 7.87 -17.05 -7.26
N ILE A 98 7.33 -15.83 -7.21
CA ILE A 98 6.51 -15.29 -8.32
C ILE A 98 7.30 -15.24 -9.63
N GLU A 99 8.58 -14.86 -9.57
CA GLU A 99 9.44 -14.77 -10.75
C GLU A 99 9.74 -16.16 -11.35
N GLU A 100 10.04 -17.14 -10.51
CA GLU A 100 10.26 -18.53 -10.92
C GLU A 100 9.01 -19.15 -11.56
N ASP A 101 7.82 -18.87 -11.01
CA ASP A 101 6.56 -19.40 -11.54
C ASP A 101 6.23 -18.81 -12.92
N LYS A 102 6.53 -17.52 -13.14
CA LYS A 102 6.42 -16.90 -14.48
C LYS A 102 7.37 -17.53 -15.49
N SER A 103 8.60 -17.83 -15.09
CA SER A 103 9.58 -18.46 -15.98
C SER A 103 9.16 -19.87 -16.41
N LYS A 104 8.52 -20.64 -15.54
CA LYS A 104 8.02 -21.99 -15.87
C LYS A 104 6.87 -21.97 -16.86
N GLN A 105 5.95 -21.01 -16.72
CA GLN A 105 4.78 -20.89 -17.61
C GLN A 105 5.16 -20.53 -19.06
N ASN A 106 6.26 -19.80 -19.26
CA ASN A 106 6.74 -19.43 -20.59
C ASN A 106 7.39 -20.59 -21.36
N VAL A 107 7.87 -21.64 -20.69
CA VAL A 107 8.53 -22.79 -21.34
C VAL A 107 7.51 -23.80 -21.84
N SER A 108 6.34 -23.92 -21.20
CA SER A 108 5.28 -24.84 -21.61
C SER A 108 4.52 -24.41 -22.87
N ASP A 109 4.53 -23.13 -23.24
CA ASP A 109 3.86 -22.62 -24.45
C ASP A 109 4.70 -22.74 -25.73
N SER A 110 5.95 -23.21 -25.65
CA SER A 110 6.84 -23.37 -26.83
C SER A 110 6.96 -24.80 -27.37
N VAL A 111 6.15 -25.76 -26.92
CA VAL A 111 6.21 -27.16 -27.41
C VAL A 111 4.82 -27.66 -27.86
N VAL A 112 4.20 -26.97 -28.81
CA VAL A 112 3.22 -27.50 -29.78
C VAL A 112 3.31 -26.52 -30.96
N GLY A 113 3.66 -26.84 -32.21
CA GLY A 113 3.61 -28.05 -33.02
C GLY A 113 3.54 -27.50 -34.46
N GLU A 114 4.52 -27.84 -35.31
CA GLU A 114 4.61 -27.37 -36.69
C GLU A 114 3.73 -28.22 -37.64
N SER A 115 3.09 -27.52 -38.59
CA SER A 115 2.37 -27.96 -39.82
C SER A 115 0.95 -28.55 -39.68
N SER A 116 -0.07 -28.22 -40.50
CA SER A 116 -0.09 -27.60 -41.85
C SER A 116 -1.29 -26.66 -42.05
N ALA A 117 -1.13 -25.72 -42.96
CA ALA A 117 -2.16 -24.88 -43.57
C ALA A 117 -2.97 -25.63 -44.64
N GLU A 118 -4.25 -25.24 -44.84
CA GLU A 118 -4.85 -24.93 -46.16
C GLU A 118 -6.25 -24.30 -46.03
N ASN A 119 -6.58 -23.46 -47.02
CA ASN A 119 -7.59 -22.39 -47.04
C ASN A 119 -8.95 -22.80 -47.67
N ASN A 120 -10.05 -22.06 -47.39
CA ASN A 120 -10.74 -21.15 -48.33
C ASN A 120 -12.24 -20.82 -48.00
N GLU A 121 -12.55 -19.51 -48.13
CA GLU A 121 -13.71 -18.80 -48.75
C GLU A 121 -15.16 -19.25 -48.44
N GLU A 122 -15.99 -18.44 -47.77
CA GLU A 122 -16.76 -17.24 -48.18
C GLU A 122 -18.10 -17.53 -48.90
N SER A 123 -19.23 -17.09 -48.32
CA SER A 123 -20.46 -16.60 -49.01
C SER A 123 -21.55 -16.14 -48.02
N ASN A 124 -21.81 -14.81 -47.95
CA ASN A 124 -23.07 -14.06 -48.18
C ASN A 124 -24.44 -14.81 -48.04
N ASP A 125 -25.59 -14.25 -47.62
CA ASP A 125 -26.10 -12.88 -47.36
C ASP A 125 -27.52 -12.96 -46.72
N SER A 126 -27.91 -11.88 -46.01
CA SER A 126 -29.23 -11.24 -45.83
C SER A 126 -30.47 -11.83 -45.12
N GLN A 127 -30.84 -11.05 -44.08
CA GLN A 127 -32.13 -10.38 -43.76
C GLN A 127 -33.40 -11.16 -43.30
N GLY A 128 -33.99 -10.65 -42.21
CA GLY A 128 -35.43 -10.82 -41.90
C GLY A 128 -35.84 -10.50 -40.46
N SER A 129 -36.28 -9.26 -40.22
CA SER A 129 -36.72 -8.65 -38.95
C SER A 129 -37.91 -9.34 -38.23
N ASN A 130 -38.04 -9.14 -36.90
CA ASN A 130 -39.06 -8.25 -36.29
C ASN A 130 -39.04 -8.24 -34.74
N ASN A 131 -39.21 -7.02 -34.21
CA ASN A 131 -39.30 -6.61 -32.80
C ASN A 131 -40.60 -7.06 -32.10
N LEU A 132 -40.55 -7.21 -30.76
CA LEU A 132 -41.67 -6.86 -29.88
C LEU A 132 -41.20 -6.59 -28.43
N ILE A 133 -41.98 -5.75 -27.73
CA ILE A 133 -42.00 -5.36 -26.31
C ILE A 133 -41.30 -4.01 -26.06
N GLU A 134 -41.99 -2.88 -26.22
CA GLU A 134 -43.14 -2.31 -25.47
C GLU A 134 -42.68 -1.42 -24.29
N GLN A 135 -43.12 -0.16 -24.38
CA GLN A 135 -42.75 0.98 -23.57
C GLN A 135 -43.36 0.92 -22.17
N SER A 136 -42.66 1.51 -21.20
CA SER A 136 -43.33 2.28 -20.15
C SER A 136 -42.41 3.41 -19.69
N THR A 137 -42.79 4.61 -20.10
CA THR A 137 -42.34 5.92 -19.63
C THR A 137 -42.97 6.22 -18.27
N VAL A 138 -42.18 6.67 -17.29
CA VAL A 138 -42.62 7.72 -16.34
C VAL A 138 -41.39 8.56 -15.97
N SER A 139 -41.41 9.81 -16.43
CA SER A 139 -40.55 10.90 -16.00
C SER A 139 -40.80 11.24 -14.53
N ASN A 140 -39.77 11.62 -13.78
CA ASN A 140 -39.98 12.61 -12.73
C ASN A 140 -38.74 13.49 -12.57
N GLU A 141 -38.86 14.70 -13.11
CA GLU A 141 -38.02 15.85 -12.78
C GLU A 141 -38.35 16.29 -11.36
N ASN A 142 -37.34 16.64 -10.55
CA ASN A 142 -37.45 17.70 -9.55
C ASN A 142 -36.05 18.22 -9.21
N ASN A 143 -35.69 19.30 -9.92
CA ASN A 143 -34.70 20.29 -9.53
C ASN A 143 -35.18 21.07 -8.29
N HIS A 144 -34.32 21.33 -7.29
CA HIS A 144 -33.88 22.68 -6.88
C HIS A 144 -32.78 22.58 -5.78
N PRO A 145 -31.89 23.59 -5.64
CA PRO A 145 -30.63 23.56 -4.89
C PRO A 145 -30.78 24.09 -3.46
N SER A 146 -29.77 23.83 -2.63
CA SER A 146 -29.61 24.48 -1.32
C SER A 146 -28.23 25.10 -1.17
N THR A 147 -28.21 26.41 -1.40
CA THR A 147 -27.59 27.51 -0.65
C THR A 147 -26.56 27.17 0.46
N MET A 148 -25.37 27.73 0.22
CA MET A 148 -24.37 28.34 1.13
C MET A 148 -24.37 28.04 2.63
N GLN A 149 -23.18 27.69 3.13
CA GLN A 149 -22.59 28.35 4.31
C GLN A 149 -21.07 28.13 4.36
N ASN A 150 -20.32 29.23 4.17
CA ASN A 150 -18.91 29.33 4.57
C ASN A 150 -18.82 29.40 6.10
N PRO A 151 -17.69 28.95 6.66
CA PRO A 151 -17.08 29.72 7.73
C PRO A 151 -15.63 30.10 7.42
N ASP A 152 -15.42 31.40 7.57
CA ASP A 152 -14.20 32.16 7.84
C ASP A 152 -13.00 31.36 8.35
N THR A 153 -11.83 31.53 7.74
CA THR A 153 -10.54 31.28 8.39
C THR A 153 -9.57 32.36 7.95
N THR A 154 -9.53 33.43 8.74
CA THR A 154 -8.41 34.35 8.80
C THR A 154 -7.23 33.63 9.48
N GLN A 155 -6.05 33.55 8.85
CA GLN A 155 -4.78 33.99 9.44
C GLN A 155 -3.55 33.67 8.57
N SER A 156 -2.83 34.76 8.25
CA SER A 156 -1.38 34.90 8.33
C SER A 156 -0.50 34.15 7.31
N GLU A 157 -0.32 34.76 6.14
CA GLU A 157 0.89 34.57 5.34
C GLU A 157 2.01 35.47 5.92
N PHE A 158 2.99 34.84 6.55
CA PHE A 158 4.28 35.47 6.84
C PHE A 158 5.10 35.47 5.54
N SER A 159 5.28 36.67 4.96
CA SER A 159 6.28 36.91 3.91
C SER A 159 7.68 36.54 4.41
N GLN A 160 8.35 35.65 3.68
CA GLN A 160 9.78 35.43 3.80
C GLN A 160 10.52 36.68 3.33
N ALA A 161 11.23 37.34 4.24
CA ALA A 161 12.21 38.35 3.93
C ALA A 161 13.59 37.69 3.79
N LEU A 162 14.09 37.70 2.53
CA LEU A 162 15.45 38.03 2.10
C LEU A 162 16.63 37.56 2.97
N TYR A 163 17.36 36.57 2.44
CA TYR A 163 18.80 36.44 2.63
C TYR A 163 19.52 37.56 1.87
N CYS A 164 20.22 38.43 2.61
CA CYS A 164 21.45 39.12 2.21
C CYS A 164 22.35 39.17 3.44
#